data_AF-A0A2E7THC9-F1
#
_entry.id   AF-A0A2E7THC9-F1
#
_cell.length_a   1.000
_cell.length_b   1.000
_cell.length_c   1.000
_cell.angle_alpha   90.00
_cell.angle_beta   90.00
_cell.angle_gamma   90.00
#
_symmetry.space_group_name_H-M   'P 1'
#
loop_
_entity.id
_entity.type
_entity.pdbx_description
1 polymer ?
#
loop_
_entity_poly.entity_id
_entity_poly.type
_entity_poly.pdbx_seq_one_letter_code
_entity_poly.pdbx_strand_id
1 'polypeptide(L)'
;AFIFGYAGPDDSLRAYNAGEMMVKAMKMKQAAGGDGFNVIALSYPHSYGGYGLSINAFKQAIAGTDLNLIGDIGEGFGQANGYKGAAKLIAKVKDQGIHFVYGMDDAILTGGIKALEEAGYNVDWYAGTGKNGSVDSDAVITVGTVCNGDKQMITDGKQFGTTLQSPLHEGQLAIALVKEYMENGELAQYINFTPNPSVTGATMDFTALRGFDGKLYGINELCSGAWD
;
A
#
# COMPACT_ATOMS: atom_id res chain seq x y z
N ALA A 1 31.52 -15.03 -3.55
CA ALA A 1 30.53 -13.98 -3.21
C ALA A 1 29.90 -14.35 -1.88
N PHE A 2 29.60 -13.39 -1.00
CA PHE A 2 29.06 -13.64 0.35
C PHE A 2 27.51 -13.72 0.39
N ILE A 3 26.84 -13.51 -0.74
CA ILE A 3 25.38 -13.55 -0.86
C ILE A 3 24.98 -14.94 -1.34
N PHE A 4 24.24 -15.67 -0.50
CA PHE A 4 23.77 -17.03 -0.78
C PHE A 4 22.24 -17.12 -0.91
N GLY A 5 21.52 -16.01 -0.71
CA GLY A 5 20.07 -15.91 -0.92
C GLY A 5 19.50 -14.54 -0.57
N TYR A 6 18.19 -14.40 -0.78
CA TYR A 6 17.36 -13.24 -0.47
C TYR A 6 16.15 -13.68 0.37
N ALA A 7 15.90 -12.93 1.44
CA ALA A 7 14.70 -12.99 2.27
C ALA A 7 14.13 -11.58 2.35
N GLY A 8 12.87 -11.38 2.00
CA GLY A 8 12.28 -10.04 2.06
C GLY A 8 10.87 -9.93 1.50
N PRO A 9 10.39 -8.70 1.31
CA PRO A 9 9.08 -8.45 0.71
C PRO A 9 9.09 -8.73 -0.80
N ASP A 10 7.93 -9.09 -1.33
CA ASP A 10 7.68 -9.06 -2.78
C ASP A 10 7.09 -7.70 -3.18
N ASP A 11 7.95 -6.83 -3.74
CA ASP A 11 7.60 -5.48 -4.21
C ASP A 11 6.53 -5.47 -5.30
N SER A 12 6.50 -6.50 -6.14
CA SER A 12 5.54 -6.62 -7.24
C SER A 12 4.20 -7.08 -6.69
N LEU A 13 4.19 -8.15 -5.90
CA LEU A 13 2.95 -8.73 -5.38
C LEU A 13 2.21 -7.75 -4.46
N ARG A 14 2.92 -6.98 -3.63
CA ARG A 14 2.27 -5.99 -2.76
C ARG A 14 1.61 -4.87 -3.59
N ALA A 15 2.28 -4.39 -4.63
CA ALA A 15 1.73 -3.36 -5.49
C ALA A 15 0.58 -3.88 -6.37
N TYR A 16 0.66 -5.13 -6.80
CA TYR A 16 -0.46 -5.81 -7.48
C TYR A 16 -1.69 -5.90 -6.57
N ASN A 17 -1.51 -6.35 -5.33
CA ASN A 17 -2.58 -6.42 -4.33
C ASN A 17 -3.18 -5.03 -4.00
N ALA A 18 -2.36 -3.97 -4.01
CA ALA A 18 -2.86 -2.61 -3.90
C ALA A 18 -3.72 -2.18 -5.10
N GLY A 19 -3.33 -2.57 -6.31
CA GLY A 19 -4.15 -2.36 -7.51
C GLY A 19 -5.48 -3.10 -7.42
N GLU A 20 -5.50 -4.37 -7.00
CA GLU A 20 -6.74 -5.14 -6.78
C GLU A 20 -7.65 -4.48 -5.74
N MET A 21 -7.09 -3.96 -4.64
CA MET A 21 -7.85 -3.18 -3.66
C MET A 21 -8.43 -1.90 -4.27
N MET A 22 -7.66 -1.20 -5.10
CA MET A 22 -8.15 0.01 -5.77
C MET A 22 -9.26 -0.31 -6.76
N VAL A 23 -9.18 -1.42 -7.50
CA VAL A 23 -10.27 -1.90 -8.38
C VAL A 23 -11.52 -2.24 -7.56
N LYS A 24 -11.36 -2.85 -6.38
CA LYS A 24 -12.49 -3.07 -5.47
C LYS A 24 -13.13 -1.75 -5.04
N ALA A 25 -12.31 -0.76 -4.66
CA ALA A 25 -12.81 0.54 -4.25
C ALA A 25 -13.48 1.32 -5.41
N MET A 26 -12.94 1.21 -6.64
CA MET A 26 -13.55 1.71 -7.87
C MET A 26 -14.96 1.16 -8.05
N LYS A 27 -15.14 -0.16 -7.94
CA LYS A 27 -16.46 -0.80 -8.05
C LYS A 27 -17.43 -0.33 -6.98
N MET A 28 -16.94 -0.06 -5.76
CA MET A 28 -17.76 0.48 -4.69
C MET A 28 -18.20 1.92 -4.98
N LYS A 29 -17.30 2.77 -5.51
CA LYS A 29 -17.63 4.13 -5.96
C LYS A 29 -18.67 4.11 -7.09
N GLN A 30 -18.49 3.22 -8.08
CA GLN A 30 -19.46 3.02 -9.18
C GLN A 30 -20.84 2.61 -8.64
N ALA A 31 -20.89 1.68 -7.69
CA ALA A 31 -22.15 1.25 -7.07
C ALA A 31 -22.84 2.37 -6.26
N ALA A 32 -22.08 3.33 -5.75
CA ALA A 32 -22.59 4.53 -5.09
C ALA A 32 -22.98 5.65 -6.07
N GLY A 33 -22.82 5.45 -7.38
CA GLY A 33 -23.14 6.43 -8.41
C GLY A 33 -22.06 7.49 -8.63
N GLY A 34 -20.85 7.31 -8.09
CA GLY A 34 -19.73 8.21 -8.32
C GLY A 34 -19.14 8.07 -9.71
N ASP A 35 -18.62 9.18 -10.23
CA ASP A 35 -17.93 9.27 -11.51
C ASP A 35 -16.44 9.60 -11.33
N GLY A 36 -15.70 9.54 -12.44
CA GLY A 36 -14.28 9.85 -12.48
C GLY A 36 -13.37 8.78 -11.83
N PHE A 37 -12.33 8.38 -12.56
CA PHE A 37 -11.48 7.23 -12.20
C PHE A 37 -9.99 7.52 -12.41
N ASN A 38 -9.62 8.80 -12.42
CA ASN A 38 -8.22 9.19 -12.51
C ASN A 38 -7.46 8.92 -11.21
N VAL A 39 -6.29 8.31 -11.36
CA VAL A 39 -5.37 7.88 -10.30
C VAL A 39 -4.11 8.75 -10.35
N ILE A 40 -3.63 9.19 -9.19
CA ILE A 40 -2.25 9.64 -9.02
C ILE A 40 -1.45 8.65 -8.19
N ALA A 41 -0.16 8.47 -8.50
CA ALA A 41 0.75 7.66 -7.71
C ALA A 41 1.76 8.53 -6.93
N LEU A 42 1.80 8.32 -5.61
CA LEU A 42 2.84 8.81 -4.72
C LEU A 42 3.84 7.68 -4.54
N SER A 43 4.86 7.71 -5.38
CA SER A 43 5.77 6.60 -5.58
C SER A 43 6.99 6.66 -4.68
N TYR A 44 7.69 5.53 -4.57
CA TYR A 44 9.06 5.50 -4.10
C TYR A 44 9.95 6.45 -4.94
N PRO A 45 11.13 6.85 -4.42
CA PRO A 45 12.15 7.46 -5.27
C PRO A 45 12.37 6.60 -6.52
N HIS A 46 12.37 7.19 -7.71
CA HIS A 46 12.51 6.40 -8.94
C HIS A 46 13.88 5.70 -9.05
N SER A 47 14.85 6.12 -8.24
CA SER A 47 16.16 5.46 -8.08
C SER A 47 16.13 4.21 -7.20
N TYR A 48 15.05 3.97 -6.45
CA TYR A 48 14.87 2.77 -5.64
C TYR A 48 14.55 1.58 -6.54
N GLY A 49 15.26 0.46 -6.35
CA GLY A 49 15.12 -0.73 -7.20
C GLY A 49 13.69 -1.30 -7.25
N GLY A 50 12.93 -1.16 -6.15
CA GLY A 50 11.53 -1.62 -6.08
C GLY A 50 10.53 -0.75 -6.83
N TYR A 51 10.88 0.50 -7.21
CA TYR A 51 9.94 1.39 -7.91
C TYR A 51 9.40 0.77 -9.21
N GLY A 52 10.29 0.28 -10.08
CA GLY A 52 9.90 -0.30 -11.35
C GLY A 52 9.04 -1.56 -11.18
N LEU A 53 9.34 -2.38 -10.16
CA LEU A 53 8.56 -3.56 -9.82
C LEU A 53 7.14 -3.17 -9.37
N SER A 54 7.04 -2.23 -8.44
CA SER A 54 5.77 -1.81 -7.87
C SER A 54 4.88 -1.10 -8.88
N ILE A 55 5.38 -0.10 -9.61
CA ILE A 55 4.53 0.66 -10.54
C ILE A 55 4.01 -0.21 -11.70
N ASN A 56 4.82 -1.15 -12.19
CA ASN A 56 4.41 -2.05 -13.27
C ASN A 56 3.37 -3.06 -12.79
N ALA A 57 3.55 -3.65 -11.60
CA ALA A 57 2.58 -4.59 -11.05
C ALA A 57 1.25 -3.91 -10.69
N PHE A 58 1.28 -2.68 -10.16
CA PHE A 58 0.08 -1.88 -9.94
C PHE A 58 -0.66 -1.59 -11.27
N LYS A 59 0.07 -1.14 -12.30
CA LYS A 59 -0.50 -0.91 -13.64
C LYS A 59 -1.12 -2.18 -14.23
N GLN A 60 -0.51 -3.32 -14.00
CA GLN A 60 -1.04 -4.61 -14.43
C GLN A 60 -2.36 -4.94 -13.72
N ALA A 61 -2.44 -4.74 -12.41
CA ALA A 61 -3.65 -5.03 -11.63
C ALA A 61 -4.84 -4.15 -12.03
N ILE A 62 -4.61 -2.90 -12.42
CA ILE A 62 -5.69 -1.99 -12.86
C ILE A 62 -5.99 -2.07 -14.36
N ALA A 63 -5.23 -2.85 -15.13
CA ALA A 63 -5.39 -2.94 -16.58
C ALA A 63 -6.77 -3.49 -16.96
N GLY A 64 -7.42 -2.86 -17.95
CA GLY A 64 -8.76 -3.23 -18.40
C GLY A 64 -9.89 -2.76 -17.48
N THR A 65 -9.59 -1.91 -16.49
CA THR A 65 -10.60 -1.21 -15.67
C THR A 65 -10.73 0.26 -16.10
N ASP A 66 -11.66 1.00 -15.48
CA ASP A 66 -11.83 2.43 -15.73
C ASP A 66 -10.75 3.30 -15.04
N LEU A 67 -9.92 2.71 -14.16
CA LEU A 67 -8.86 3.43 -13.47
C LEU A 67 -7.78 3.90 -14.46
N ASN A 68 -7.47 5.19 -14.42
CA ASN A 68 -6.54 5.83 -15.33
C ASN A 68 -5.42 6.56 -14.58
N LEU A 69 -4.18 6.06 -14.65
CA LEU A 69 -3.03 6.71 -14.02
C LEU A 69 -2.62 7.98 -14.78
N ILE A 70 -2.93 9.15 -14.21
CA ILE A 70 -2.68 10.46 -14.82
C ILE A 70 -1.42 11.17 -14.31
N GLY A 71 -0.80 10.64 -13.24
CA GLY A 71 0.38 11.23 -12.64
C GLY A 71 1.12 10.28 -11.72
N ASP A 72 2.43 10.44 -11.66
CA ASP A 72 3.36 9.67 -10.84
C ASP A 72 4.49 10.59 -10.37
N ILE A 73 4.86 10.51 -9.10
CA ILE A 73 5.96 11.29 -8.53
C ILE A 73 6.69 10.54 -7.41
N GLY A 74 8.01 10.53 -7.46
CA GLY A 74 8.90 9.95 -6.43
C GLY A 74 9.79 10.99 -5.76
N GLU A 75 9.26 11.76 -4.81
CA GLU A 75 10.01 12.84 -4.11
C GLU A 75 10.90 12.33 -2.95
N GLY A 76 10.76 11.08 -2.53
CA GLY A 76 11.42 10.59 -1.31
C GLY A 76 10.51 9.68 -0.49
N PHE A 77 11.10 9.01 0.51
CA PHE A 77 10.33 8.29 1.53
C PHE A 77 9.80 9.23 2.62
N GLY A 78 8.74 8.80 3.30
CA GLY A 78 8.18 9.46 4.46
C GLY A 78 7.23 10.62 4.16
N GLN A 79 6.49 11.03 5.21
CA GLN A 79 5.37 11.96 5.12
C GLN A 79 5.73 13.31 4.50
N ALA A 80 6.87 13.90 4.87
CA ALA A 80 7.27 15.21 4.34
C ALA A 80 7.44 15.19 2.80
N ASN A 81 8.01 14.11 2.27
CA ASN A 81 8.19 13.94 0.83
C ASN A 81 6.89 13.55 0.14
N GLY A 82 6.04 12.75 0.79
CA GLY A 82 4.68 12.45 0.31
C GLY A 82 3.84 13.72 0.15
N TYR A 83 3.84 14.60 1.15
CA TYR A 83 3.17 15.91 1.09
C TYR A 83 3.69 16.76 -0.08
N LYS A 84 5.01 16.91 -0.17
CA LYS A 84 5.66 17.68 -1.26
C LYS A 84 5.32 17.10 -2.64
N GLY A 85 5.31 15.78 -2.77
CA GLY A 85 4.98 15.08 -4.01
C GLY A 85 3.52 15.28 -4.41
N ALA A 86 2.60 15.06 -3.48
CA ALA A 86 1.18 15.26 -3.71
C ALA A 86 0.86 16.71 -4.08
N ALA A 87 1.40 17.71 -3.38
CA ALA A 87 1.20 19.12 -3.71
C ALA A 87 1.62 19.46 -5.17
N LYS A 88 2.76 18.91 -5.63
CA LYS A 88 3.23 19.06 -7.00
C LYS A 88 2.31 18.37 -8.02
N LEU A 89 1.87 17.15 -7.73
CA LEU A 89 0.95 16.43 -8.62
C LEU A 89 -0.41 17.11 -8.69
N ILE A 90 -1.00 17.49 -7.56
CA ILE A 90 -2.26 18.24 -7.50
C ILE A 90 -2.17 19.49 -8.38
N ALA A 91 -1.12 20.30 -8.22
CA ALA A 91 -0.95 21.50 -9.04
C ALA A 91 -0.85 21.20 -10.54
N LYS A 92 -0.25 20.05 -10.91
CA LYS A 92 -0.06 19.62 -12.30
C LYS A 92 -1.32 19.04 -12.94
N VAL A 93 -2.16 18.34 -12.18
CA VAL A 93 -3.24 17.52 -12.75
C VAL A 93 -4.63 17.83 -12.22
N LYS A 94 -4.81 18.82 -11.32
CA LYS A 94 -6.13 19.17 -10.75
C LYS A 94 -7.23 19.38 -11.79
N ASP A 95 -6.90 19.95 -12.95
CA ASP A 95 -7.88 20.24 -14.00
C ASP A 95 -8.37 18.96 -14.72
N GLN A 96 -7.70 17.83 -14.53
CA GLN A 96 -8.14 16.51 -15.01
C GLN A 96 -9.07 15.81 -14.01
N GLY A 97 -9.15 16.28 -12.76
CA GLY A 97 -9.81 15.60 -11.65
C GLY A 97 -8.96 14.45 -11.08
N ILE A 98 -8.89 14.36 -9.76
CA ILE A 98 -8.22 13.30 -9.01
C ILE A 98 -9.28 12.55 -8.22
N HIS A 99 -9.35 11.23 -8.38
CA HIS A 99 -10.41 10.41 -7.77
C HIS A 99 -9.81 9.26 -6.94
N PHE A 100 -8.59 8.85 -7.26
CA PHE A 100 -7.86 7.81 -6.55
C PHE A 100 -6.41 8.19 -6.33
N VAL A 101 -5.84 7.70 -5.23
CA VAL A 101 -4.43 7.90 -4.88
C VAL A 101 -3.82 6.55 -4.51
N TYR A 102 -2.77 6.18 -5.22
CA TYR A 102 -1.93 5.04 -4.87
C TYR A 102 -0.69 5.55 -4.13
N GLY A 103 -0.52 5.18 -2.87
CA GLY A 103 0.73 5.37 -2.15
C GLY A 103 1.54 4.08 -2.13
N MET A 104 2.78 4.12 -2.63
CA MET A 104 3.69 2.96 -2.52
C MET A 104 4.20 2.74 -1.09
N ASP A 105 3.90 3.64 -0.17
CA ASP A 105 4.27 3.54 1.24
C ASP A 105 3.23 4.31 2.05
N ASP A 106 2.73 3.75 3.16
CA ASP A 106 1.68 4.41 3.94
C ASP A 106 2.18 5.69 4.61
N ALA A 107 3.48 5.79 4.93
CA ALA A 107 4.04 7.04 5.43
C ALA A 107 4.12 8.09 4.31
N ILE A 108 4.43 7.71 3.07
CA ILE A 108 4.31 8.62 1.92
C ILE A 108 2.84 9.03 1.74
N LEU A 109 1.92 8.07 1.79
CA LEU A 109 0.50 8.30 1.58
C LEU A 109 -0.08 9.24 2.63
N THR A 110 0.28 9.07 3.90
CA THR A 110 -0.15 9.93 5.02
C THR A 110 0.18 11.40 4.74
N GLY A 111 1.38 11.70 4.25
CA GLY A 111 1.74 13.05 3.81
C GLY A 111 0.92 13.55 2.63
N GLY A 112 0.62 12.66 1.68
CA GLY A 112 -0.20 12.96 0.51
C GLY A 112 -1.66 13.25 0.84
N ILE A 113 -2.27 12.49 1.74
CA ILE A 113 -3.62 12.71 2.28
C ILE A 113 -3.72 14.12 2.85
N LYS A 114 -2.76 14.52 3.69
CA LYS A 114 -2.71 15.88 4.24
C LYS A 114 -2.66 16.96 3.14
N ALA A 115 -1.87 16.75 2.09
CA ALA A 115 -1.78 17.72 0.99
C ALA A 115 -3.10 17.80 0.19
N LEU A 116 -3.83 16.70 0.04
CA LEU A 116 -5.14 16.65 -0.61
C LEU A 116 -6.18 17.41 0.22
N GLU A 117 -6.24 17.18 1.53
CA GLU A 117 -7.13 17.90 2.45
C GLU A 117 -6.87 19.41 2.41
N GLU A 118 -5.61 19.84 2.50
CA GLU A 118 -5.23 21.26 2.42
C GLU A 118 -5.53 21.89 1.04
N ALA A 119 -5.55 21.08 -0.01
CA ALA A 119 -5.96 21.51 -1.35
C ALA A 119 -7.48 21.48 -1.56
N GLY A 120 -8.27 21.09 -0.55
CA GLY A 120 -9.72 21.10 -0.57
C GLY A 120 -10.37 19.82 -1.12
N TYR A 121 -9.62 18.73 -1.26
CA TYR A 121 -10.20 17.44 -1.64
C TYR A 121 -10.85 16.77 -0.41
N ASN A 122 -12.01 16.16 -0.64
CA ASN A 122 -12.60 15.22 0.32
C ASN A 122 -11.88 13.88 0.21
N VAL A 123 -11.18 13.44 1.26
CA VAL A 123 -10.50 12.13 1.33
C VAL A 123 -11.22 11.15 2.24
N ASP A 124 -12.30 11.57 2.90
CA ASP A 124 -13.12 10.74 3.76
C ASP A 124 -14.07 9.90 2.89
N TRP A 125 -13.55 8.80 2.33
CA TRP A 125 -14.26 8.00 1.33
C TRP A 125 -15.48 7.24 1.87
N TYR A 126 -15.60 7.16 3.19
CA TYR A 126 -16.63 6.37 3.85
C TYR A 126 -17.31 7.18 4.96
N ALA A 127 -18.55 7.62 4.69
CA ALA A 127 -19.38 8.29 5.68
C ALA A 127 -19.94 7.26 6.69
N GLY A 128 -19.23 7.09 7.82
CA GLY A 128 -19.55 6.17 8.91
C GLY A 128 -18.28 5.56 9.53
N THR A 129 -18.26 5.30 10.84
CA THR A 129 -17.07 4.76 11.50
C THR A 129 -16.85 3.30 11.13
N GLY A 130 -15.70 2.99 10.55
CA GLY A 130 -14.95 1.72 10.60
C GLY A 130 -15.59 0.39 10.18
N LYS A 131 -16.92 0.23 10.14
CA LYS A 131 -17.61 -1.06 9.95
C LYS A 131 -19.00 -0.96 9.31
N ASN A 132 -19.65 0.21 9.32
CA ASN A 132 -20.96 0.46 8.69
C ASN A 132 -21.08 1.92 8.23
N GLY A 133 -21.17 2.14 6.93
CA GLY A 133 -21.23 3.46 6.29
C GLY A 133 -21.52 3.35 4.79
N SER A 134 -21.69 4.50 4.15
CA SER A 134 -21.86 4.59 2.69
C SER A 134 -20.61 5.18 2.06
N VAL A 135 -20.25 4.68 0.87
CA VAL A 135 -19.21 5.32 0.06
C VAL A 135 -19.66 6.73 -0.30
N ASP A 136 -18.83 7.71 -0.01
CA ASP A 136 -19.00 9.06 -0.52
C ASP A 136 -18.58 9.07 -2.00
N SER A 137 -19.55 9.31 -2.88
CA SER A 137 -19.36 9.29 -4.33
C SER A 137 -18.39 10.37 -4.81
N ASP A 138 -18.14 11.42 -4.03
CA ASP A 138 -17.35 12.59 -4.42
C ASP A 138 -15.95 12.56 -3.80
N ALA A 139 -15.70 11.62 -2.87
CA ALA A 139 -14.40 11.49 -2.22
C ALA A 139 -13.32 10.94 -3.15
N VAL A 140 -12.08 11.34 -2.83
CA VAL A 140 -10.84 10.76 -3.33
C VAL A 140 -10.50 9.54 -2.49
N ILE A 141 -10.45 8.37 -3.12
CA ILE A 141 -10.19 7.11 -2.43
C ILE A 141 -8.69 6.81 -2.45
N THR A 142 -8.09 6.58 -1.28
CA THR A 142 -6.66 6.31 -1.18
C THR A 142 -6.37 4.85 -0.83
N VAL A 143 -5.32 4.29 -1.44
CA VAL A 143 -4.84 2.93 -1.17
C VAL A 143 -3.33 2.99 -0.98
N GLY A 144 -2.85 2.40 0.11
CA GLY A 144 -1.43 2.36 0.45
C GLY A 144 -0.82 0.97 0.34
N THR A 145 0.46 0.87 0.67
CA THR A 145 1.21 -0.38 0.81
C THR A 145 2.20 -0.26 1.98
N VAL A 146 2.67 -1.40 2.49
CA VAL A 146 3.70 -1.61 3.52
C VAL A 146 3.14 -1.81 4.94
N CYS A 147 1.99 -1.24 5.29
CA CYS A 147 1.49 -1.23 6.66
C CYS A 147 2.47 -0.55 7.64
N ASN A 148 2.98 0.62 7.26
CA ASN A 148 3.90 1.42 8.08
C ASN A 148 3.34 2.79 8.51
N GLY A 149 2.09 3.09 8.15
CA GLY A 149 1.38 4.32 8.49
C GLY A 149 0.52 4.18 9.73
N ASP A 150 -0.31 5.18 9.98
CA ASP A 150 -1.27 5.19 11.08
C ASP A 150 -2.51 4.38 10.70
N LYS A 151 -2.84 3.35 11.49
CA LYS A 151 -4.02 2.51 11.22
C LYS A 151 -5.33 3.28 11.34
N GLN A 152 -5.33 4.42 12.05
CA GLN A 152 -6.48 5.32 12.13
C GLN A 152 -6.90 5.83 10.77
N MET A 153 -5.96 6.00 9.83
CA MET A 153 -6.30 6.38 8.44
C MET A 153 -7.29 5.39 7.81
N ILE A 154 -7.20 4.11 8.16
CA ILE A 154 -8.13 3.08 7.68
C ILE A 154 -9.43 3.10 8.48
N THR A 155 -9.39 3.22 9.80
CA THR A 155 -10.61 3.22 10.63
C THR A 155 -11.48 4.44 10.44
N ASP A 156 -10.85 5.58 10.16
CA ASP A 156 -11.49 6.88 9.95
C ASP A 156 -11.99 7.05 8.51
N GLY A 157 -11.69 6.09 7.62
CA GLY A 157 -12.16 6.13 6.24
C GLY A 157 -11.39 7.10 5.35
N LYS A 158 -10.14 7.45 5.70
CA LYS A 158 -9.24 8.25 4.83
C LYS A 158 -8.42 7.40 3.87
N GLN A 159 -8.18 6.16 4.27
CA GLN A 159 -7.47 5.15 3.52
C GLN A 159 -8.36 3.90 3.41
N PHE A 160 -8.54 3.40 2.20
CA PHE A 160 -9.35 2.20 1.95
C PHE A 160 -8.70 0.95 2.55
N GLY A 161 -7.38 0.87 2.43
CA GLY A 161 -6.58 -0.21 2.96
C GLY A 161 -5.11 -0.07 2.61
N THR A 162 -4.31 -1.02 3.09
CA THR A 162 -2.89 -1.18 2.80
C THR A 162 -2.57 -2.65 2.50
N THR A 163 -1.38 -2.94 2.02
CA THR A 163 -0.85 -4.30 1.96
C THR A 163 0.18 -4.48 3.06
N LEU A 164 0.16 -5.63 3.73
CA LEU A 164 1.10 -5.94 4.79
C LEU A 164 2.52 -6.14 4.24
N GLN A 165 3.50 -5.46 4.83
CA GLN A 165 4.89 -5.90 4.87
C GLN A 165 5.21 -6.20 6.34
N SER A 166 5.80 -7.37 6.62
CA SER A 166 6.08 -7.77 8.00
C SER A 166 7.58 -7.88 8.27
N PRO A 167 8.20 -6.84 8.86
CA PRO A 167 9.61 -6.90 9.28
C PRO A 167 9.89 -8.04 10.25
N LEU A 168 8.92 -8.40 11.10
CA LEU A 168 8.99 -9.57 11.98
C LEU A 168 9.22 -10.85 11.16
N HIS A 169 8.37 -11.11 10.17
CA HIS A 169 8.49 -12.30 9.33
C HIS A 169 9.71 -12.27 8.43
N GLU A 170 10.13 -11.10 7.95
CA GLU A 170 11.36 -10.95 7.17
C GLU A 170 12.59 -11.34 7.99
N GLY A 171 12.66 -10.90 9.25
CA GLY A 171 13.73 -11.28 10.17
C GLY A 171 13.71 -12.77 10.50
N GLN A 172 12.53 -13.34 10.74
CA GLN A 172 12.38 -14.78 10.97
C GLN A 172 12.78 -15.62 9.74
N LEU A 173 12.36 -15.21 8.55
CA LEU A 173 12.70 -15.87 7.28
C LEU A 173 14.22 -15.83 7.04
N ALA A 174 14.85 -14.68 7.24
CA ALA A 174 16.30 -14.54 7.06
C ALA A 174 17.08 -15.53 7.94
N ILE A 175 16.70 -15.69 9.21
CA ILE A 175 17.32 -16.65 10.13
C ILE A 175 17.05 -18.10 9.68
N ALA A 176 15.83 -18.39 9.22
CA ALA A 176 15.48 -19.72 8.70
C ALA A 176 16.34 -20.11 7.49
N LEU A 177 16.58 -19.18 6.55
CA LEU A 177 17.45 -19.43 5.39
C LEU A 177 18.92 -19.61 5.79
N VAL A 178 19.42 -18.84 6.76
CA VAL A 178 20.78 -19.05 7.28
C VAL A 178 20.93 -20.47 7.82
N LYS A 179 19.94 -20.94 8.59
CA LYS A 179 19.93 -22.30 9.13
C LYS A 179 19.93 -23.34 8.01
N GLU A 180 19.05 -23.21 7.02
CA GLU A 180 18.98 -24.11 5.86
C GLU A 180 20.33 -24.19 5.13
N TYR A 181 20.95 -23.03 4.87
CA TYR A 181 22.25 -22.97 4.22
C TYR A 181 23.35 -23.64 5.07
N MET A 182 23.34 -23.45 6.38
CA MET A 182 24.29 -24.11 7.28
C MET A 182 24.13 -25.63 7.31
N GLU A 183 22.90 -26.14 7.18
CA GLU A 183 22.59 -27.57 7.19
C GLU A 183 22.88 -28.25 5.84
N ASN A 184 22.60 -27.56 4.74
CA ASN A 184 22.62 -28.16 3.39
C ASN A 184 23.79 -27.70 2.52
N GLY A 185 24.44 -26.58 2.84
CA GLY A 185 25.45 -25.93 2.01
C GLY A 185 24.88 -25.08 0.86
N GLU A 186 23.57 -25.13 0.62
CA GLU A 186 22.84 -24.34 -0.37
C GLU A 186 21.38 -24.09 0.08
N LEU A 187 20.70 -23.13 -0.55
CA LEU A 187 19.27 -22.91 -0.36
C LEU A 187 18.47 -23.62 -1.44
N ALA A 188 17.31 -24.17 -1.07
CA ALA A 188 16.35 -24.74 -2.03
C ALA A 188 15.81 -23.68 -3.00
N GLN A 189 15.68 -22.43 -2.56
CA GLN A 189 15.31 -21.28 -3.36
C GLN A 189 16.24 -20.12 -3.03
N TYR A 190 16.79 -19.45 -4.05
CA TYR A 190 17.61 -18.26 -3.83
C TYR A 190 16.78 -17.06 -3.36
N ILE A 191 15.55 -16.91 -3.87
CA ILE A 191 14.65 -15.80 -3.53
C ILE A 191 13.48 -16.34 -2.72
N ASN A 192 13.30 -15.83 -1.50
CA ASN A 192 12.19 -16.21 -0.63
C ASN A 192 11.46 -14.95 -0.18
N PHE A 193 10.14 -14.95 -0.36
CA PHE A 193 9.29 -13.82 -0.02
C PHE A 193 8.43 -14.10 1.21
N THR A 194 8.19 -13.06 2.01
CA THR A 194 7.17 -13.11 3.05
C THR A 194 5.78 -12.83 2.48
N PRO A 195 4.70 -13.40 3.07
CA PRO A 195 3.33 -13.08 2.65
C PRO A 195 2.99 -11.59 2.85
N ASN A 196 2.20 -11.04 1.94
CA ASN A 196 1.82 -9.62 1.88
C ASN A 196 0.32 -9.38 1.59
N PRO A 197 -0.58 -9.93 2.44
CA PRO A 197 -2.02 -9.80 2.24
C PRO A 197 -2.51 -8.35 2.28
N SER A 198 -3.65 -8.10 1.64
CA SER A 198 -4.42 -6.86 1.79
C SER A 198 -5.04 -6.73 3.18
N VAL A 199 -4.97 -5.53 3.74
CA VAL A 199 -5.49 -5.13 5.05
C VAL A 199 -6.44 -3.95 4.85
N THR A 200 -7.68 -4.11 5.26
CA THR A 200 -8.75 -3.10 5.14
C THR A 200 -9.47 -2.98 6.48
N GLY A 201 -10.32 -1.96 6.66
CA GLY A 201 -11.14 -1.85 7.88
C GLY A 201 -11.99 -3.11 8.15
N ALA A 202 -12.37 -3.82 7.09
CA ALA A 202 -13.11 -5.08 7.19
C ALA A 202 -12.23 -6.28 7.59
N THR A 203 -10.91 -6.25 7.38
CA THR A 203 -10.02 -7.41 7.60
C THR A 203 -9.00 -7.22 8.71
N MET A 204 -8.76 -5.99 9.15
CA MET A 204 -7.69 -5.63 10.08
C MET A 204 -7.76 -6.42 11.39
N ASP A 205 -8.95 -6.55 11.99
CA ASP A 205 -9.13 -7.21 13.31
C ASP A 205 -8.85 -8.72 13.30
N PHE A 206 -8.87 -9.37 12.14
CA PHE A 206 -8.66 -10.82 12.03
C PHE A 206 -7.49 -11.20 11.11
N THR A 207 -6.78 -10.21 10.56
CA THR A 207 -5.58 -10.47 9.80
C THR A 207 -4.51 -10.98 10.75
N ALA A 208 -4.11 -12.23 10.54
CA ALA A 208 -3.06 -12.86 11.30
C ALA A 208 -2.25 -13.80 10.39
N LEU A 209 -0.94 -13.83 10.60
CA LEU A 209 -0.04 -14.69 9.85
C LEU A 209 0.76 -15.57 10.80
N ARG A 210 1.03 -16.81 10.37
CA ARG A 210 1.91 -17.71 11.11
C ARG A 210 3.36 -17.39 10.78
N GLY A 211 4.16 -17.14 11.81
CA GLY A 211 5.60 -16.92 11.68
C GLY A 211 6.37 -18.21 11.43
N PHE A 212 7.65 -18.08 11.07
CA PHE A 212 8.55 -19.21 10.86
C PHE A 212 8.95 -19.90 12.17
N ASP A 213 8.62 -19.30 13.33
CA ASP A 213 8.70 -19.93 14.64
C ASP A 213 7.41 -20.72 15.02
N GLY A 214 6.44 -20.79 14.09
CA GLY A 214 5.19 -21.52 14.26
C GLY A 214 4.09 -20.78 15.02
N LYS A 215 4.37 -19.58 15.57
CA LYS A 215 3.38 -18.77 16.31
C LYS A 215 2.50 -17.97 15.37
N LEU A 216 1.31 -17.60 15.85
CA LEU A 216 0.39 -16.73 15.13
C LEU A 216 0.55 -15.29 15.63
N TYR A 217 0.71 -14.34 14.71
CA TYR A 217 0.88 -12.92 15.00
C TYR A 217 -0.27 -12.11 14.42
N GLY A 218 -0.81 -11.18 15.19
CA GLY A 218 -1.84 -10.25 14.75
C GLY A 218 -1.26 -9.06 13.99
N ILE A 219 -2.15 -8.22 13.44
CA ILE A 219 -1.74 -7.08 12.61
C ILE A 219 -0.84 -6.08 13.35
N ASN A 220 -1.03 -5.89 14.66
CA ASN A 220 -0.24 -4.94 15.45
C ASN A 220 1.22 -5.40 15.63
N GLU A 221 1.48 -6.70 15.64
CA GLU A 221 2.83 -7.25 15.69
C GLU A 221 3.47 -7.39 14.30
N LEU A 222 2.63 -7.46 13.25
CA LEU A 222 3.08 -7.65 11.88
C LEU A 222 3.43 -6.33 11.19
N CYS A 223 2.65 -5.27 11.44
CA CYS A 223 2.87 -3.94 10.88
C CYS A 223 3.99 -3.18 11.62
N SER A 224 4.39 -2.04 11.08
CA SER A 224 5.54 -1.29 11.59
C SER A 224 5.30 0.22 11.58
N GLY A 225 6.30 1.01 11.94
CA GLY A 225 6.22 2.47 11.84
C GLY A 225 5.22 3.06 12.83
N ALA A 226 4.26 3.83 12.33
CA ALA A 226 3.27 4.56 13.14
C ALA A 226 1.98 3.76 13.42
N TRP A 227 2.05 2.43 13.33
CA TRP A 227 0.88 1.56 13.43
C TRP A 227 0.41 1.36 14.88
N ASP A 228 -0.20 2.39 15.47
CA ASP A 228 -0.67 2.43 16.86
C ASP A 228 -2.18 2.67 17.03
#